data_AF-A0A2E9WN92-F1
#
_entry.id   AF-A0A2E9WN92-F1
#
_cell.length_a   1.000
_cell.length_b   1.000
_cell.length_c   1.000
_cell.angle_alpha   90.00
_cell.angle_beta   90.00
_cell.angle_gamma   90.00
#
_symmetry.space_group_name_H-M   'P 1'
#
loop_
_entity.id
_entity.type
_entity.pdbx_description
1 polymer ?
#
loop_
_entity_poly.entity_id
_entity_poly.type
_entity_poly.pdbx_seq_one_letter_code
_entity_poly.pdbx_strand_id
1 'polypeptide(L)'
;MTRHAHDPRTDREPSADELTAMAYADGELSGAERAAFEQRLAAEPDLGRAVSDYRELEIMARQLAPPEPADHEWERLRGEFSQRAGLTLGHTLVLLGAIGLLGLAAVEWARSDMEPVPKALTGALGLGLCVLAALVARARLRTLPLDPYRKVKR
;
A
#
# COMPACT_ATOMS: atom_id res chain seq x y z
N MET A 1 -2.54 43.53 14.30
CA MET A 1 -2.68 42.66 15.49
C MET A 1 -4.13 42.22 15.57
N THR A 2 -4.46 41.13 14.87
CA THR A 2 -5.79 40.51 14.88
C THR A 2 -5.86 39.56 16.08
N ARG A 3 -6.72 39.88 17.05
CA ARG A 3 -7.05 39.02 18.18
C ARG A 3 -7.72 37.76 17.61
N HIS A 4 -7.02 36.62 17.60
CA HIS A 4 -7.69 35.33 17.42
C HIS A 4 -8.67 35.19 18.58
N ALA A 5 -9.98 35.20 18.27
CA ALA A 5 -11.00 34.85 19.23
C ALA A 5 -10.75 33.41 19.64
N HIS A 6 -10.43 33.21 20.92
CA HIS A 6 -10.32 31.89 21.53
C HIS A 6 -11.71 31.25 21.49
N ASP A 7 -11.88 30.22 20.66
CA ASP A 7 -13.12 29.43 20.62
C ASP A 7 -13.10 28.49 21.84
N PRO A 8 -13.99 28.67 22.84
CA PRO A 8 -14.03 27.84 24.04
C PRO A 8 -14.35 26.36 23.76
N ARG A 9 -14.64 25.98 22.50
CA ARG A 9 -14.84 24.59 22.09
C ARG A 9 -13.54 23.79 21.93
N THR A 10 -12.36 24.42 21.80
CA THR A 10 -11.10 23.68 21.55
C THR A 10 -10.52 23.00 22.79
N ASP A 11 -10.91 23.44 23.99
CA ASP A 11 -10.37 22.93 25.27
C ASP A 11 -11.29 21.91 25.96
N ARG A 12 -12.41 21.58 25.30
CA ARG A 12 -13.41 20.62 25.77
C ARG A 12 -13.09 19.23 25.23
N GLU A 13 -13.16 18.21 26.08
CA GLU A 13 -13.11 16.82 25.64
C GLU A 13 -14.32 16.50 24.74
N PRO A 14 -14.10 15.91 23.55
CA PRO A 14 -15.19 15.53 22.65
C PRO A 14 -16.16 14.57 23.35
N SER A 15 -17.45 14.81 23.14
CA SER A 15 -18.49 13.90 23.59
C SER A 15 -18.44 12.58 22.81
N ALA A 16 -19.05 11.53 23.35
CA ALA A 16 -19.14 10.24 22.67
C ALA A 16 -19.85 10.33 21.30
N ASP A 17 -20.85 11.21 21.18
CA ASP A 17 -21.57 11.43 19.93
C ASP A 17 -20.70 12.13 18.88
N GLU A 18 -19.84 13.06 19.31
CA GLU A 18 -18.88 13.72 18.41
C GLU A 18 -17.80 12.74 17.93
N LEU A 19 -17.26 11.90 18.83
CA LEU A 19 -16.33 10.84 18.45
C LEU A 19 -16.95 9.87 17.43
N THR A 20 -18.21 9.51 17.64
CA THR A 20 -18.94 8.64 16.71
C THR A 20 -19.21 9.33 15.37
N ALA A 21 -19.52 10.63 15.39
CA ALA A 21 -19.70 11.43 14.18
C ALA A 21 -18.40 11.60 13.38
N MET A 22 -17.26 11.78 14.06
CA MET A 22 -15.93 11.78 13.44
C MET A 22 -15.62 10.44 12.80
N ALA A 23 -15.76 9.33 13.53
CA ALA A 23 -15.54 7.98 13.01
C ALA A 23 -16.46 7.66 11.82
N TYR A 24 -17.71 8.16 11.82
CA TYR A 24 -18.61 8.03 10.68
C TYR A 24 -18.16 8.86 9.48
N ALA A 25 -17.67 10.09 9.71
CA ALA A 25 -17.15 10.95 8.65
C ALA A 25 -15.93 10.31 7.96
N ASP A 26 -15.00 9.75 8.75
CA ASP A 26 -13.79 9.07 8.27
C ASP A 26 -14.07 7.66 7.68
N GLY A 27 -15.30 7.14 7.85
CA GLY A 27 -15.72 5.83 7.35
C GLY A 27 -15.20 4.65 8.17
N GLU A 28 -14.82 4.87 9.43
CA GLU A 28 -14.24 3.87 10.33
C GLU A 28 -15.29 3.03 11.06
N LEU A 29 -16.57 3.42 11.06
CA LEU A 29 -17.64 2.64 11.70
C LEU A 29 -17.90 1.31 10.99
N SER A 30 -17.94 0.23 11.77
CA SER A 30 -18.23 -1.12 11.27
C SER A 30 -19.73 -1.35 11.04
N GLY A 31 -20.12 -2.35 10.25
CA GLY A 31 -21.47 -2.47 9.68
C GLY A 31 -22.64 -2.31 10.66
N ALA A 32 -22.59 -2.91 11.85
CA ALA A 32 -23.66 -2.78 12.84
C ALA A 32 -23.69 -1.39 13.50
N GLU A 33 -22.51 -0.84 13.83
CA GLU A 33 -22.35 0.49 14.43
C GLU A 33 -22.79 1.59 13.46
N ARG A 34 -22.41 1.43 12.19
CA ARG A 34 -22.78 2.34 11.11
C ARG A 34 -24.30 2.36 10.89
N ALA A 35 -24.96 1.21 10.84
CA ALA A 35 -26.41 1.14 10.65
C ALA A 35 -27.17 1.75 11.82
N ALA A 36 -26.69 1.58 13.06
CA ALA A 36 -27.27 2.22 14.24
C ALA A 36 -27.10 3.75 14.21
N PHE A 37 -25.91 4.21 13.80
CA PHE A 37 -25.63 5.64 13.67
C PHE A 37 -26.45 6.30 12.54
N GLU A 38 -26.64 5.63 11.41
CA GLU A 38 -27.46 6.13 10.29
C GLU A 38 -28.94 6.29 10.67
N GLN A 39 -29.48 5.41 11.54
CA GLN A 39 -30.83 5.57 12.10
C GLN A 39 -30.95 6.83 12.96
N ARG A 40 -29.95 7.09 13.81
CA ARG A 40 -29.89 8.33 14.61
C ARG A 40 -29.73 9.56 13.74
N LEU A 41 -28.90 9.49 12.71
CA LEU A 41 -28.67 10.58 11.76
C LEU A 41 -29.97 11.01 11.05
N ALA A 42 -30.87 10.06 10.77
CA ALA A 42 -32.17 10.35 10.18
C ALA A 42 -33.15 11.03 11.16
N ALA A 43 -32.98 10.81 12.46
CA ALA A 43 -33.86 11.32 13.51
C ALA A 43 -33.35 12.62 14.18
N GLU A 44 -32.04 12.86 14.16
CA GLU A 44 -31.36 13.92 14.91
C GLU A 44 -30.64 14.90 13.94
N PRO A 45 -31.25 16.05 13.58
CA PRO A 45 -30.67 17.00 12.63
C PRO A 45 -29.36 17.64 13.08
N ASP A 46 -29.11 17.72 14.40
CA ASP A 46 -27.85 18.23 14.96
C ASP A 46 -26.66 17.31 14.62
N LEU A 47 -26.84 15.98 14.66
CA LEU A 47 -25.82 15.02 14.23
C LEU A 47 -25.49 15.16 12.75
N GLY A 48 -26.52 15.41 11.93
CA GLY A 48 -26.34 15.67 10.49
C GLY A 48 -25.44 16.87 10.22
N ARG A 49 -25.59 17.95 11.00
CA ARG A 49 -24.70 19.12 10.93
C ARG A 49 -23.28 18.79 11.36
N ALA A 50 -23.10 18.11 12.49
CA ALA A 50 -21.77 17.73 12.99
C ALA A 50 -20.98 16.88 11.97
N VAL A 51 -21.62 15.87 11.37
CA VAL A 51 -20.99 15.04 10.32
C VAL A 51 -20.62 15.87 9.08
N SER A 52 -21.47 16.82 8.70
CA SER A 52 -21.18 17.74 7.59
C SER A 52 -19.96 18.60 7.87
N ASP A 53 -19.88 19.18 9.07
CA ASP A 53 -18.77 20.03 9.50
C ASP A 53 -17.45 19.25 9.51
N TYR A 54 -17.45 18.00 10.00
CA TYR A 54 -16.26 17.14 9.97
C TYR A 54 -15.81 16.80 8.55
N ARG A 55 -16.74 16.49 7.64
CA ARG A 55 -16.40 16.23 6.23
C ARG A 55 -15.84 17.46 5.53
N GLU A 56 -16.37 18.64 5.84
CA GLU A 56 -15.83 19.90 5.30
C GLU A 56 -14.41 20.14 5.79
N LEU A 57 -14.17 19.95 7.10
CA LEU A 57 -12.84 20.06 7.69
C LEU A 57 -11.85 19.07 7.07
N GLU A 58 -12.26 17.82 6.84
CA GLU A 58 -11.46 16.79 6.21
C GLU A 58 -11.06 17.18 4.78
N ILE A 59 -12.00 17.71 4.00
CA ILE A 59 -11.74 18.21 2.63
C ILE A 59 -10.74 19.36 2.66
N MET A 60 -10.92 20.33 3.58
CA MET A 60 -9.99 21.45 3.74
C MET A 60 -8.60 20.98 4.18
N ALA A 61 -8.53 20.05 5.13
CA ALA A 61 -7.28 19.48 5.61
C ALA A 61 -6.52 18.78 4.47
N ARG A 62 -7.21 18.01 3.63
CA ARG A 62 -6.61 17.37 2.44
C ARG A 62 -6.09 18.40 1.42
N GLN A 63 -6.73 19.55 1.29
CA GLN A 63 -6.30 20.62 0.36
C GLN A 63 -5.14 21.47 0.91
N LEU A 64 -5.03 21.58 2.23
CA LEU A 64 -4.02 22.39 2.90
C LEU A 64 -2.80 21.59 3.37
N ALA A 65 -2.89 20.26 3.39
CA ALA A 65 -1.80 19.38 3.78
C ALA A 65 -0.55 19.68 2.92
N PRO A 66 0.52 20.22 3.53
CA PRO A 66 1.78 20.40 2.82
C PRO A 66 2.29 19.02 2.35
N PRO A 67 2.98 18.94 1.21
CA PRO A 67 3.68 17.71 0.84
C PRO A 67 4.61 17.30 1.99
N GLU A 68 4.56 16.03 2.39
CA GLU A 68 5.37 15.55 3.50
C GLU A 68 6.86 15.78 3.17
N PRO A 69 7.70 16.24 4.10
CA PRO A 69 9.12 16.50 3.82
C PRO A 69 9.85 15.25 3.29
N ALA A 70 9.38 14.06 3.65
CA ALA A 70 9.87 12.80 3.10
C ALA A 70 9.65 12.68 1.58
N ASP A 71 8.53 13.17 1.05
CA ASP A 71 8.20 13.06 -0.37
C ASP A 71 9.23 13.80 -1.24
N HIS A 72 9.69 14.97 -0.80
CA HIS A 72 10.71 15.74 -1.50
C HIS A 72 12.09 15.08 -1.48
N GLU A 73 12.48 14.46 -0.37
CA GLU A 73 13.73 13.70 -0.31
C GLU A 73 13.68 12.45 -1.21
N TRP A 74 12.53 11.77 -1.24
CA TRP A 74 12.29 10.63 -2.13
C TRP A 74 12.32 11.03 -3.61
N GLU A 75 11.82 12.22 -3.98
CA GLU A 75 11.92 12.75 -5.33
C GLU A 75 13.35 13.09 -5.73
N ARG A 76 14.11 13.71 -4.81
CA ARG A 76 15.53 14.00 -5.02
C ARG A 76 16.31 12.71 -5.31
N LEU A 77 16.14 11.71 -4.44
CA LEU A 77 16.72 10.37 -4.58
C LEU A 77 16.29 9.69 -5.89
N ARG A 78 14.99 9.74 -6.23
CA ARG A 78 14.50 9.22 -7.52
C ARG A 78 15.18 9.87 -8.72
N GLY A 79 15.62 11.13 -8.63
CA GLY A 79 16.33 11.85 -9.69
C GLY A 79 17.80 11.48 -9.84
N GLU A 80 18.41 10.85 -8.83
CA GLU A 80 19.84 10.56 -8.82
C GLU A 80 20.18 9.38 -9.75
N PHE A 81 20.99 9.67 -10.77
CA PHE A 81 21.44 8.68 -11.75
C PHE A 81 22.22 7.53 -11.09
N SER A 82 23.04 7.83 -10.08
CA SER A 82 23.82 6.86 -9.30
C SER A 82 22.92 5.82 -8.63
N GLN A 83 21.80 6.25 -8.02
CA GLN A 83 20.87 5.34 -7.36
C GLN A 83 20.15 4.45 -8.37
N ARG A 84 19.69 5.00 -9.50
CA ARG A 84 19.05 4.20 -10.57
C ARG A 84 20.01 3.20 -11.20
N ALA A 85 21.24 3.63 -11.48
CA ALA A 85 22.28 2.78 -12.04
C ALA A 85 22.67 1.67 -11.06
N GLY A 86 22.86 2.01 -9.78
CA GLY A 86 23.17 1.05 -8.72
C GLY A 86 22.08 0.01 -8.55
N LEU A 87 20.81 0.42 -8.50
CA LEU A 87 19.68 -0.50 -8.42
C LEU A 87 19.60 -1.41 -9.65
N THR A 88 19.74 -0.86 -10.86
CA THR A 88 19.66 -1.64 -12.10
C THR A 88 20.81 -2.65 -12.20
N LEU A 89 22.04 -2.21 -11.91
CA LEU A 89 23.22 -3.08 -11.90
C LEU A 89 23.10 -4.16 -10.83
N GLY A 90 22.65 -3.81 -9.62
CA GLY A 90 22.42 -4.75 -8.54
C GLY A 90 21.43 -5.84 -8.91
N HIS A 91 20.26 -5.48 -9.45
CA HIS A 91 19.27 -6.47 -9.91
C HIS A 91 19.82 -7.33 -11.05
N THR A 92 20.58 -6.75 -11.98
CA THR A 92 21.17 -7.49 -13.11
C THR A 92 22.17 -8.54 -12.61
N LEU A 93 23.06 -8.16 -11.69
CA LEU A 93 24.05 -9.07 -11.12
C LEU A 93 23.38 -10.20 -10.31
N VAL A 94 22.37 -9.87 -9.50
CA VAL A 94 21.60 -10.85 -8.73
C VAL A 94 20.89 -11.84 -9.66
N LEU A 95 20.24 -11.36 -10.72
CA LEU A 95 19.56 -12.22 -11.71
C LEU A 95 20.56 -13.13 -12.42
N LEU A 96 21.69 -12.58 -12.86
CA LEU A 96 22.73 -13.35 -13.53
C LEU A 96 23.30 -14.44 -12.62
N GLY A 97 23.59 -14.11 -11.36
CA GLY A 97 24.05 -15.06 -10.36
C GLY A 97 23.02 -16.15 -10.07
N ALA A 98 21.74 -15.78 -9.91
CA ALA A 98 20.67 -16.73 -9.68
C ALA A 98 20.50 -17.71 -10.85
N ILE A 99 20.53 -17.22 -12.10
CA ILE A 99 20.47 -18.07 -13.31
C ILE A 99 21.68 -19.01 -13.36
N GLY A 100 22.88 -18.50 -13.10
CA GLY A 100 24.11 -19.30 -13.08
C GLY A 100 24.06 -20.43 -12.05
N LEU A 101 23.65 -20.11 -10.81
CA LEU A 101 23.49 -21.10 -9.74
C LEU A 101 22.42 -22.15 -10.07
N LEU A 102 21.28 -21.74 -10.62
CA LEU A 102 20.24 -22.67 -11.07
C LEU A 102 20.75 -23.59 -12.19
N GLY A 103 21.54 -23.05 -13.12
CA GLY A 103 22.17 -23.83 -14.18
C GLY A 103 23.15 -24.87 -13.64
N LEU A 104 24.03 -24.47 -12.73
CA LEU A 104 24.97 -25.39 -12.07
C LEU A 104 24.23 -26.47 -11.28
N ALA A 105 23.23 -26.09 -10.48
CA ALA A 105 22.40 -27.03 -9.75
C ALA A 105 21.70 -28.03 -10.68
N ALA A 106 21.20 -27.58 -11.83
CA ALA A 106 20.58 -28.44 -12.83
C ALA A 106 21.58 -29.43 -13.46
N VAL A 107 22.82 -28.99 -13.73
CA VAL A 107 23.89 -29.87 -14.24
C VAL A 107 24.29 -30.93 -13.21
N GLU A 108 24.51 -30.53 -11.96
CA GLU A 108 24.83 -31.46 -10.87
C GLU A 108 23.69 -32.44 -10.61
N TRP A 109 22.45 -31.95 -10.59
CA TRP A 109 21.27 -32.79 -10.51
C TRP A 109 21.18 -33.79 -11.68
N ALA A 110 21.48 -33.35 -12.91
CA ALA A 110 21.46 -34.21 -14.08
C ALA A 110 22.56 -35.30 -14.03
N ARG A 111 23.72 -34.97 -13.48
CA ARG A 111 24.86 -35.90 -13.31
C ARG A 111 24.75 -36.80 -12.08
N SER A 112 23.85 -36.49 -11.14
CA SER A 112 23.69 -37.29 -9.93
C SER A 112 23.25 -38.73 -10.22
N ASP A 113 23.81 -39.66 -9.46
CA ASP A 113 23.48 -41.10 -9.45
C ASP A 113 22.18 -41.41 -8.69
N MET A 114 21.21 -40.48 -8.70
CA MET A 114 19.90 -40.72 -8.11
C MET A 114 19.11 -41.78 -8.88
N GLU A 115 18.34 -42.57 -8.13
CA GLU A 115 17.35 -43.48 -8.71
C GLU A 115 16.37 -42.71 -9.62
N PRO A 116 15.92 -43.28 -10.76
CA PRO A 116 15.12 -42.56 -11.75
C PRO A 116 13.83 -41.95 -11.20
N VAL A 117 13.19 -42.60 -10.22
CA VAL A 117 11.93 -42.11 -9.62
C VAL A 117 12.12 -40.80 -8.83
N PRO A 118 12.98 -40.73 -7.79
CA PRO A 118 13.22 -39.47 -7.09
C PRO A 118 13.82 -38.39 -7.99
N LYS A 119 14.61 -38.77 -9.00
CA LYS A 119 15.07 -37.84 -10.04
C LYS A 119 13.88 -37.24 -10.79
N ALA A 120 12.97 -38.05 -11.33
CA ALA A 120 11.78 -37.54 -12.02
C ALA A 120 10.91 -36.63 -11.14
N LEU A 121 10.68 -37.00 -9.87
CA LEU A 121 9.87 -36.21 -8.93
C LEU A 121 10.50 -34.84 -8.62
N THR A 122 11.80 -34.81 -8.32
CA THR A 122 12.53 -33.57 -8.04
C THR A 122 12.60 -32.66 -9.28
N GLY A 123 12.77 -33.25 -10.48
CA GLY A 123 12.72 -32.52 -11.74
C GLY A 123 11.35 -31.92 -12.02
N ALA A 124 10.27 -32.67 -11.82
CA ALA A 124 8.91 -32.19 -11.96
C ALA A 124 8.59 -31.05 -10.97
N LEU A 125 9.04 -31.16 -9.72
CA LEU A 125 8.90 -30.11 -8.71
C LEU A 125 9.65 -28.84 -9.12
N GLY A 126 10.93 -28.96 -9.51
CA GLY A 126 11.74 -27.82 -9.95
C GLY A 126 11.13 -27.11 -11.16
N LEU A 127 10.73 -27.88 -12.18
CA LEU A 127 10.06 -27.34 -13.36
C LEU A 127 8.74 -26.64 -13.01
N GLY A 128 7.93 -27.26 -12.15
CA GLY A 128 6.67 -26.68 -11.66
C GLY A 128 6.88 -25.33 -10.98
N LEU A 129 7.90 -25.22 -10.12
CA LEU A 129 8.26 -23.95 -9.47
C LEU A 129 8.71 -22.89 -10.48
N CYS A 130 9.51 -23.26 -11.49
CA CYS A 130 9.91 -22.33 -12.56
C CYS A 130 8.71 -21.81 -13.34
N VAL A 131 7.76 -22.69 -13.69
CA VAL A 131 6.52 -22.29 -14.38
C VAL A 131 5.68 -21.36 -13.52
N LEU A 132 5.47 -21.68 -12.23
CA LEU A 132 4.73 -20.82 -11.31
C LEU A 132 5.40 -19.45 -11.16
N ALA A 133 6.71 -19.41 -10.97
CA ALA A 133 7.48 -18.16 -10.89
C ALA A 133 7.32 -17.32 -12.17
N ALA A 134 7.41 -17.95 -13.35
CA ALA A 134 7.20 -17.27 -14.62
C ALA A 134 5.77 -16.73 -14.78
N LEU A 135 4.75 -17.48 -14.33
CA LEU A 135 3.35 -17.04 -14.35
C LEU A 135 3.12 -15.86 -13.40
N VAL A 136 3.67 -15.91 -12.18
CA VAL A 136 3.60 -14.81 -11.21
C VAL A 136 4.31 -13.57 -11.76
N ALA A 137 5.52 -13.72 -12.30
CA ALA A 137 6.25 -12.62 -12.93
C ALA A 137 5.45 -12.02 -14.09
N ARG A 138 4.88 -12.84 -14.97
CA ARG A 138 4.03 -12.39 -16.08
C ARG A 138 2.78 -11.68 -15.58
N ALA A 139 2.10 -12.21 -14.57
CA ALA A 139 0.93 -11.59 -13.97
C ALA A 139 1.29 -10.23 -13.39
N ARG A 140 2.40 -10.14 -12.64
CA ARG A 140 2.91 -8.88 -12.07
C ARG A 140 3.27 -7.85 -13.14
N LEU A 141 3.94 -8.27 -14.21
CA LEU A 141 4.26 -7.40 -15.35
C LEU A 141 3.00 -6.89 -16.06
N ARG A 142 1.93 -7.69 -16.12
CA ARG A 142 0.65 -7.28 -16.70
C ARG A 142 -0.17 -6.36 -15.79
N THR A 143 -0.06 -6.49 -14.47
CA THR A 143 -0.79 -5.63 -13.52
C THR A 143 -0.03 -4.36 -13.16
N LEU A 144 1.27 -4.28 -13.46
CA LEU A 144 2.12 -3.09 -13.29
C LEU A 144 1.57 -1.77 -13.87
N PRO A 145 0.82 -1.75 -15.00
CA PRO A 145 0.16 -0.54 -15.49
C PRO A 145 -1.14 -0.18 -14.74
N LEU A 146 -1.75 -1.16 -14.06
CA LEU A 146 -3.01 -1.03 -13.32
C LEU A 146 -2.79 -0.76 -11.83
N ASP A 147 -1.53 -0.79 -11.36
CA ASP A 147 -1.17 -0.54 -9.97
C ASP A 147 -1.60 0.89 -9.54
N PRO A 148 -2.58 1.04 -8.61
CA PRO A 148 -3.11 2.33 -8.18
C PRO A 148 -2.02 3.25 -7.62
N TYR A 149 -1.00 2.67 -6.99
CA TYR A 149 0.12 3.40 -6.40
C TYR A 149 1.03 4.05 -7.45
N ARG A 150 0.91 3.64 -8.73
CA ARG A 150 1.68 4.23 -9.84
C ARG A 150 1.05 5.52 -10.39
N LYS A 151 -0.24 5.78 -10.08
CA LYS A 151 -1.00 6.95 -10.55
C LYS A 151 -1.30 7.98 -9.46
N VAL A 152 -0.84 7.75 -8.23
CA VAL A 152 -0.85 8.80 -7.22
C VAL A 152 0.18 9.84 -7.64
N LYS A 153 -0.26 10.83 -8.43
CA LYS A 153 0.40 12.14 -8.48
C LYS A 153 0.21 12.74 -7.09
N ARG A 154 1.24 12.67 -6.26
CA ARG A 154 1.42 13.61 -5.15
C ARG A 154 2.00 14.89 -5.75
#